data_AF-A0A354BKR4-F1
#
_entry.id   AF-A0A354BKR4-F1
#
_cell.length_a   1.000
_cell.length_b   1.000
_cell.length_c   1.000
_cell.angle_alpha   90.00
_cell.angle_beta   90.00
_cell.angle_gamma   90.00
#
_symmetry.space_group_name_H-M   'P 1'
#
loop_
_entity.id
_entity.type
_entity.pdbx_description
1 polymer ?
#
loop_
_entity_poly.entity_id
_entity_poly.type
_entity_poly.pdbx_seq_one_letter_code
_entity_poly.pdbx_strand_id
1 'polypeptide(L)'
;TAGGIQALRNWGDVESFKQVVYPSPHYIQSLKTSTPIAEHVHVDFELWGCPIDKGQLLRVITDLLAGVHPRLPAESVCLECKRHENVCVMVAKGLACLGPVT
;
A
#
# COMPACT_ATOMS: atom_id res chain seq x y z
N THR A 1 -3.17 -0.15 3.16
CA THR A 1 -4.31 0.62 3.71
C THR A 1 -5.30 1.01 2.62
N ALA A 2 -4.85 1.50 1.47
CA ALA A 2 -5.70 1.89 0.32
C ALA A 2 -6.28 0.73 -0.55
N GLY A 3 -6.46 -0.48 -0.02
CA GLY A 3 -6.97 -1.65 -0.76
C GLY A 3 -5.90 -2.51 -1.48
N GLY A 4 -4.77 -1.92 -1.91
CA GLY A 4 -3.60 -2.66 -2.40
C GLY A 4 -3.76 -3.31 -3.79
N ILE A 5 -2.86 -4.23 -4.13
CA ILE A 5 -2.85 -4.93 -5.44
C ILE A 5 -4.17 -5.69 -5.68
N GLN A 6 -4.79 -6.19 -4.61
CA GLN A 6 -6.05 -6.92 -4.66
C GLN A 6 -7.21 -6.05 -5.19
N ALA A 7 -7.15 -4.72 -5.02
CA ALA A 7 -8.15 -3.79 -5.54
C ALA A 7 -8.19 -3.73 -7.07
N LEU A 8 -7.14 -4.18 -7.77
CA LEU A 8 -7.15 -4.28 -9.24
C LEU A 8 -8.28 -5.20 -9.74
N ARG A 9 -8.71 -6.17 -8.94
CA ARG A 9 -9.83 -7.06 -9.28
C ARG A 9 -11.17 -6.30 -9.44
N ASN A 10 -11.28 -5.10 -8.87
CA ASN A 10 -12.51 -4.29 -8.95
C ASN A 10 -12.84 -3.88 -10.39
N TRP A 11 -11.86 -3.93 -11.29
CA TRP A 11 -12.04 -3.68 -12.72
C TRP A 11 -12.13 -4.96 -13.56
N GLY A 12 -12.19 -6.13 -12.92
CA GLY A 12 -12.24 -7.43 -13.58
C GLY A 12 -13.45 -8.27 -13.17
N ASP A 13 -13.64 -9.39 -13.87
CA ASP A 13 -14.64 -10.40 -13.51
C ASP A 13 -14.04 -11.44 -12.55
N VAL A 14 -14.29 -11.24 -11.26
CA VAL A 14 -13.79 -12.13 -10.19
C VAL A 14 -14.32 -13.56 -10.34
N GLU A 15 -15.53 -13.76 -10.87
CA GLU A 15 -16.07 -15.10 -11.07
C GLU A 15 -15.32 -15.83 -12.19
N SER A 16 -14.94 -15.14 -13.26
CA SER A 16 -14.05 -15.71 -14.29
C SER A 16 -12.69 -16.13 -13.70
N PHE A 17 -12.11 -15.31 -12.82
CA PHE A 17 -10.84 -15.63 -12.17
C PHE A 17 -10.95 -16.88 -11.30
N LYS A 18 -12.05 -17.00 -10.53
CA LYS A 18 -12.30 -18.16 -9.68
C LYS A 18 -12.37 -19.45 -10.50
N GLN A 19 -13.08 -19.43 -11.62
CA GLN A 19 -13.24 -20.59 -12.49
C GLN A 19 -11.93 -21.07 -13.11
N VAL A 20 -11.01 -20.14 -13.41
CA VAL A 20 -9.70 -20.48 -14.00
C VAL A 20 -8.72 -21.00 -12.95
N VAL A 21 -8.69 -20.40 -11.76
CA VAL A 21 -7.67 -20.71 -10.74
C VAL A 21 -8.02 -21.93 -9.91
N TYR A 22 -9.31 -22.14 -9.59
CA TYR A 22 -9.74 -23.15 -8.63
C TYR A 22 -10.54 -24.27 -9.29
N PRO A 23 -10.20 -25.56 -9.04
CA PRO A 23 -10.97 -26.70 -9.52
C PRO A 23 -12.41 -26.77 -9.00
N SER A 24 -12.68 -26.15 -7.85
CA SER A 24 -14.00 -26.11 -7.22
C SER A 24 -14.33 -24.67 -6.79
N PRO A 25 -14.69 -23.78 -7.75
CA PRO A 25 -14.81 -22.34 -7.51
C PRO A 25 -15.95 -21.97 -6.56
N HIS A 26 -16.95 -22.83 -6.41
CA HIS A 26 -18.11 -22.65 -5.53
C HIS A 26 -17.74 -22.55 -4.04
N TYR A 27 -16.59 -23.06 -3.62
CA TYR A 27 -16.12 -22.91 -2.24
C TYR A 27 -15.56 -21.53 -1.91
N ILE A 28 -15.27 -20.71 -2.93
CA ILE A 28 -14.69 -19.39 -2.74
C ILE A 28 -15.80 -18.34 -2.68
N GLN A 29 -16.00 -17.78 -1.49
CA GLN A 29 -16.88 -16.63 -1.28
C GLN A 29 -16.02 -15.38 -1.08
N SER A 30 -16.38 -14.29 -1.76
CA SER A 30 -15.70 -13.00 -1.60
C SER A 30 -16.67 -11.84 -1.72
N LEU A 31 -16.35 -10.72 -1.07
CA LEU A 31 -17.02 -9.45 -1.32
C LEU A 31 -16.89 -9.05 -2.79
N LYS A 32 -17.88 -8.29 -3.28
CA LYS A 32 -17.95 -7.80 -4.67
C LYS A 32 -16.75 -6.93 -5.03
N THR A 33 -16.30 -6.09 -4.10
CA THR A 33 -15.16 -5.19 -4.27
C THR A 33 -14.13 -5.43 -3.17
N SER A 34 -12.90 -5.01 -3.43
CA SER A 34 -11.83 -4.89 -2.44
C SER A 34 -11.60 -3.41 -2.19
N THR A 35 -11.98 -2.94 -1.01
CA THR A 35 -11.98 -1.52 -0.61
C THR A 35 -11.02 -1.30 0.57
N PRO A 36 -10.54 -0.06 0.78
CA PRO A 36 -9.78 0.30 1.98
C PRO A 36 -10.52 -0.05 3.27
N ILE A 37 -9.79 -0.40 4.33
CA ILE A 37 -10.38 -0.77 5.64
C ILE A 37 -11.17 0.39 6.27
N ALA A 38 -10.75 1.63 6.01
CA ALA A 38 -11.41 2.84 6.49
C ALA A 38 -12.84 3.04 5.93
N GLU A 39 -13.21 2.33 4.85
CA GLU A 39 -14.61 2.33 4.37
C GLU A 39 -15.53 1.43 5.20
N HIS A 40 -14.97 0.52 6.00
CA HIS A 40 -15.74 -0.46 6.77
C HIS A 40 -15.79 -0.16 8.26
N VAL A 41 -14.76 0.48 8.80
CA VAL A 41 -14.63 0.79 10.22
C VAL A 41 -13.89 2.11 10.43
N HIS A 42 -14.05 2.71 11.61
CA HIS A 42 -13.21 3.84 12.01
C HIS A 42 -11.76 3.38 12.18
N VAL A 43 -10.81 4.16 11.66
CA VAL A 43 -9.38 3.88 11.70
C VAL A 43 -8.67 5.09 12.28
N ASP A 44 -8.06 4.93 13.45
CA ASP A 44 -7.39 6.03 14.17
C ASP A 44 -6.03 6.40 13.53
N PHE A 45 -5.35 5.42 12.94
CA PHE A 45 -4.05 5.62 12.32
C PHE A 45 -3.79 4.59 11.22
N GLU A 46 -3.19 5.05 10.12
CA GLU A 46 -2.79 4.22 8.99
C GLU A 46 -1.26 4.26 8.81
N LEU A 47 -0.63 3.09 8.85
CA LEU A 47 0.79 2.94 8.48
C LEU A 47 0.89 2.43 7.04
N TRP A 48 1.42 3.26 6.15
CA TRP A 48 1.46 2.99 4.72
C TRP A 48 2.71 2.20 4.32
N GLY A 49 2.53 1.23 3.42
CA GLY A 49 3.59 0.37 2.90
C GLY A 49 3.05 -0.94 2.33
N CYS A 50 3.82 -1.60 1.47
CA CYS A 50 3.47 -2.88 0.84
C CYS A 50 4.70 -3.79 0.65
N PRO A 51 5.28 -4.37 1.73
CA PRO A 51 4.92 -4.19 3.14
C PRO A 51 5.50 -2.89 3.72
N ILE A 52 5.11 -2.59 4.96
CA ILE A 52 5.62 -1.48 5.75
C ILE A 52 7.09 -1.69 6.15
N ASP A 53 7.82 -0.59 6.39
CA ASP A 53 9.16 -0.65 6.97
C ASP A 53 9.12 -1.04 8.46
N LYS A 54 10.09 -1.84 8.89
CA LYS A 54 10.21 -2.30 10.28
C LYS A 54 10.53 -1.14 11.23
N GLY A 55 11.39 -0.20 10.82
CA GLY A 55 11.74 0.96 11.62
C GLY A 55 10.54 1.88 11.85
N GLN A 56 9.77 2.14 10.79
CA GLN A 56 8.50 2.88 10.87
C GLN A 56 7.50 2.19 11.80
N LEU A 57 7.35 0.86 11.72
CA LEU A 57 6.48 0.10 12.62
C LEU A 57 6.89 0.26 14.09
N LEU A 58 8.17 0.03 14.40
CA LEU A 58 8.70 0.19 15.75
C LEU A 58 8.49 1.61 16.27
N ARG A 59 8.67 2.62 15.40
CA ARG A 59 8.45 4.02 15.75
C ARG A 59 7.00 4.28 16.11
N VAL A 60 6.06 3.85 15.28
CA VAL A 60 4.62 4.02 15.52
C VAL A 60 4.21 3.36 16.84
N ILE A 61 4.63 2.11 17.08
CA ILE A 61 4.30 1.39 18.31
C ILE A 61 4.87 2.13 19.53
N THR A 62 6.13 2.57 19.47
CA THR A 62 6.79 3.27 20.57
C THR A 62 6.12 4.62 20.87
N ASP A 63 5.80 5.40 19.83
CA ASP A 63 5.14 6.70 19.95
C ASP A 63 3.74 6.52 20.59
N LEU A 64 2.96 5.54 20.14
CA LEU A 64 1.64 5.24 20.72
C LEU A 64 1.72 4.81 22.18
N LEU A 65 2.68 3.95 22.55
CA LEU A 65 2.90 3.53 23.94
C LEU A 65 3.31 4.69 24.86
N ALA A 66 4.02 5.68 24.31
CA ALA A 66 4.39 6.90 25.03
C ALA A 66 3.26 7.94 25.08
N GLY A 67 2.09 7.68 24.47
CA GLY A 67 0.97 8.61 24.43
C GLY A 67 1.20 9.81 23.50
N VAL A 68 2.14 9.71 22.56
CA VAL A 68 2.41 10.77 21.57
C VAL A 68 1.92 10.37 20.19
N HIS A 69 1.51 11.36 19.40
CA HIS A 69 1.05 11.11 18.04
C HIS A 69 2.23 10.67 17.15
N PRO A 70 2.15 9.51 16.45
CA PRO A 70 3.24 9.05 15.60
C PRO A 70 3.56 10.04 14.48
N ARG A 71 4.84 10.28 14.23
CA ARG A 71 5.30 11.14 13.12
C ARG A 71 6.17 10.36 12.15
N LEU A 72 5.65 10.15 10.95
CA LEU A 72 6.35 9.54 9.83
C LEU A 72 6.77 10.62 8.82
N PRO A 73 7.81 10.37 8.00
CA PRO A 73 8.15 11.26 6.89
C PRO A 73 6.96 11.42 5.95
N ALA A 74 6.62 12.68 5.64
CA ALA A 74 5.57 13.06 4.69
C ALA A 74 6.15 13.58 3.37
N GLU A 75 7.47 13.46 3.20
CA GLU A 75 8.16 13.80 1.98
C GLU A 75 8.05 12.67 0.95
N SER A 76 8.07 13.02 -0.33
CA SER A 76 8.11 12.02 -1.38
C SER A 76 9.46 11.29 -1.40
N VAL A 77 9.47 10.06 -1.89
CA VAL A 77 10.65 9.20 -2.05
C VAL A 77 11.74 9.89 -2.88
N CYS A 78 11.39 10.86 -3.74
CA CYS A 78 12.36 11.71 -4.42
C CYS A 78 13.39 12.34 -3.48
N LEU A 79 13.00 12.81 -2.29
CA LEU A 79 13.91 13.45 -1.34
C LEU A 79 14.92 12.45 -0.76
N GLU A 80 14.48 11.25 -0.41
CA GLU A 80 15.37 10.16 0.01
C GLU A 80 16.30 9.74 -1.14
N CYS A 81 15.77 9.55 -2.35
CA CYS A 81 16.58 9.21 -3.52
C CYS A 81 17.70 10.23 -3.77
N LYS A 82 17.40 11.53 -3.61
CA LYS A 82 18.39 12.60 -3.78
C LYS A 82 19.43 12.63 -2.66
N ARG A 83 19.04 12.38 -1.42
CA ARG A 83 19.98 12.26 -0.28
C ARG A 83 20.93 11.08 -0.45
N HIS A 84 20.48 10.01 -1.11
CA HIS A 84 21.31 8.85 -1.47
C HIS A 84 22.04 9.00 -2.82
N GLU A 85 22.06 10.20 -3.42
CA GLU A 85 22.74 10.50 -4.68
C GLU A 85 22.32 9.61 -5.87
N ASN A 86 21.10 9.05 -5.82
CA ASN A 86 20.59 8.23 -6.91
C ASN A 86 20.34 9.07 -8.17
N VAL A 87 20.87 8.61 -9.30
CA VAL A 87 20.58 9.20 -10.61
C VAL A 87 19.10 8.99 -10.95
N CYS A 88 18.40 10.08 -11.28
CA CYS A 88 16.96 10.03 -11.56
C CYS A 88 16.65 9.20 -12.81
N VAL A 89 15.91 8.10 -12.65
CA VAL A 89 15.56 7.19 -13.75
C VAL A 89 14.59 7.81 -14.77
N MET A 90 13.71 8.72 -14.34
CA MET A 90 12.82 9.42 -15.27
C MET A 90 13.61 10.32 -16.23
N VAL A 91 14.60 11.05 -15.69
CA VAL A 91 15.39 12.01 -16.47
C VAL A 91 16.46 11.29 -17.28
N ALA A 92 17.23 10.40 -16.65
CA ALA A 92 18.37 9.76 -17.30
C ALA A 92 17.97 8.63 -18.26
N LYS A 93 16.82 7.99 -18.03
CA LYS A 93 16.40 6.78 -18.77
C LYS A 93 15.00 6.85 -19.37
N GLY A 94 14.23 7.92 -19.12
CA GLY A 94 12.84 8.02 -19.59
C GLY A 94 11.89 6.98 -18.97
N LEU A 95 12.27 6.34 -17.85
CA LEU A 95 11.47 5.30 -17.20
C LEU A 95 10.43 5.91 -16.27
N ALA A 96 9.21 5.36 -16.29
CA ALA A 96 8.16 5.74 -15.36
C ALA A 96 8.57 5.44 -13.90
N CYS A 97 8.36 6.40 -13.00
CA CYS A 97 8.66 6.28 -11.58
C CYS A 97 7.53 6.89 -10.75
N LEU A 98 7.09 6.20 -9.70
CA LEU A 98 6.06 6.68 -8.77
C LEU A 98 6.63 7.48 -7.59
N GLY A 99 7.96 7.58 -7.47
CA GLY A 99 8.63 8.29 -6.38
C GLY A 99 8.29 9.78 -6.21
N PRO A 100 7.80 10.53 -7.22
CA PRO A 100 7.30 11.88 -7.00
C PRO A 100 5.93 11.97 -6.29
N VAL A 101 5.16 10.88 -6.31
CA VAL A 101 3.79 10.80 -5.76
C VAL A 101 3.65 9.77 -4.64
N THR A 102 4.77 9.19 -4.23
CA THR A 102 4.93 8.30 -3.07
C THR A 102 5.95 8.96 -2.17
#